data_AF-A0A974WGD1-F1
#
_entry.id   AF-A0A974WGD1-F1
#
_cell.length_a   1.000
_cell.length_b   1.000
_cell.length_c   1.000
_cell.angle_alpha   90.00
_cell.angle_beta   90.00
_cell.angle_gamma   90.00
#
_symmetry.space_group_name_H-M   'P 1'
#
loop_
_entity.id
_entity.type
_entity.pdbx_description
1 polymer ?
#
loop_
_entity_poly.entity_id
_entity_poly.type
_entity_poly.pdbx_seq_one_letter_code
_entity_poly.pdbx_strand_id
1 'polypeptide(L)'
;MLKKLVLFSSILLSCQSQSNLNESKSESETLEEASLRLIGKKGTCTSNNSETYSLCYIHKTENNVKLVEFFIYDVENSKVIYESKGKNINASWLNNEEVKIQPLIGMPTGDGTKDYKIYNVISKKESTPNSKP
;
A
#
# COMPACT_ATOMS: atom_id res chain seq x y z
N MET A 1 -27.75 -46.44 -53.93
CA MET A 1 -28.47 -46.19 -52.66
C MET A 1 -27.80 -45.02 -51.95
N LEU A 2 -28.65 -44.13 -51.44
CA LEU A 2 -28.38 -42.88 -50.74
C LEU A 2 -27.76 -43.09 -49.36
N LYS A 3 -27.17 -42.02 -48.76
CA LYS A 3 -26.82 -41.78 -47.34
C LYS A 3 -25.38 -42.18 -46.96
N LYS A 4 -24.54 -41.37 -46.31
CA LYS A 4 -24.59 -40.06 -45.64
C LYS A 4 -23.11 -39.60 -45.55
N LEU A 5 -22.72 -38.47 -46.15
CA LEU A 5 -22.37 -37.23 -45.44
C LEU A 5 -22.29 -37.34 -43.90
N VAL A 6 -21.07 -37.36 -43.35
CA VAL A 6 -20.77 -36.70 -42.08
C VAL A 6 -19.42 -35.99 -42.25
N LEU A 7 -19.52 -34.72 -42.65
CA LEU A 7 -18.42 -33.77 -42.64
C LEU A 7 -18.16 -33.43 -41.17
N PHE A 8 -17.11 -33.99 -40.57
CA PHE A 8 -16.66 -33.57 -39.24
C PHE A 8 -15.94 -32.22 -39.39
N SER A 9 -16.74 -31.15 -39.43
CA SER A 9 -16.27 -29.78 -39.36
C SER A 9 -15.81 -29.52 -37.92
N SER A 10 -14.53 -29.77 -37.67
CA SER A 10 -13.86 -29.31 -36.46
C SER A 10 -13.68 -27.80 -36.56
N ILE A 11 -14.71 -27.07 -36.16
CA ILE A 11 -14.64 -25.64 -35.89
C ILE A 11 -13.75 -25.50 -34.64
N LEU A 12 -12.44 -25.33 -34.87
CA LEU A 12 -11.55 -24.80 -33.85
C LEU A 12 -11.97 -23.36 -33.61
N LEU A 13 -12.85 -23.19 -32.62
CA LEU A 13 -13.11 -21.92 -31.96
C LEU A 13 -11.79 -21.44 -31.35
N SER A 14 -11.02 -20.70 -32.13
CA SER A 14 -9.98 -19.80 -31.64
C SER A 14 -10.67 -18.74 -30.79
N CYS A 15 -10.97 -19.09 -29.53
CA CYS A 15 -11.26 -18.10 -28.51
C CYS A 15 -9.91 -17.44 -28.17
N GLN A 16 -9.47 -16.50 -29.02
CA GLN A 16 -8.61 -15.44 -28.55
C GLN A 16 -9.46 -14.62 -27.59
N SER A 17 -9.52 -15.09 -26.35
CA SER A 17 -9.80 -14.22 -25.24
C SER A 17 -8.65 -13.24 -25.22
N GLN A 18 -8.82 -12.13 -25.93
CA GLN A 18 -8.26 -10.86 -25.53
C GLN A 18 -8.84 -10.62 -24.13
N SER A 19 -8.24 -11.26 -23.12
CA SER A 19 -8.17 -10.63 -21.83
C SER A 19 -7.49 -9.32 -22.15
N ASN A 20 -8.29 -8.26 -22.23
CA ASN A 20 -7.82 -6.94 -21.89
C ASN A 20 -7.28 -7.09 -20.46
N LEU A 21 -6.05 -7.60 -20.37
CA LEU A 21 -5.09 -7.08 -19.44
C LEU A 21 -5.05 -5.61 -19.83
N ASN A 22 -5.96 -4.86 -19.21
CA ASN A 22 -5.54 -3.66 -18.54
C ASN A 22 -4.34 -4.10 -17.67
N GLU A 23 -3.16 -4.26 -18.29
CA GLU A 23 -2.04 -3.48 -17.83
C GLU A 23 -2.60 -2.07 -17.79
N SER A 24 -3.22 -1.75 -16.65
CA SER A 24 -3.19 -0.42 -16.11
C SER A 24 -1.70 -0.12 -16.14
N LYS A 25 -1.28 0.48 -17.26
CA LYS A 25 -0.12 1.32 -17.33
C LYS A 25 -0.35 2.22 -16.14
N SER A 26 0.30 1.89 -15.03
CA SER A 26 0.12 2.57 -13.76
C SER A 26 0.40 4.01 -14.10
N GLU A 27 -0.67 4.78 -14.28
CA GLU A 27 -0.52 6.20 -14.54
C GLU A 27 0.29 6.69 -13.35
N SER A 28 1.38 7.39 -13.66
CA SER A 28 2.27 7.95 -12.66
C SER A 28 1.43 8.87 -11.79
N GLU A 29 0.93 8.34 -10.68
CA GLU A 29 0.04 9.02 -9.77
C GLU A 29 0.88 9.99 -8.96
N THR A 30 0.54 11.27 -8.96
CA THR A 30 1.23 12.26 -8.14
C THR A 30 1.01 12.02 -6.65
N LEU A 31 1.87 12.56 -5.79
CA LEU A 31 1.70 12.48 -4.34
C LEU A 31 0.33 13.03 -3.87
N GLU A 32 -0.15 14.09 -4.52
CA GLU A 32 -1.43 14.71 -4.19
C GLU A 32 -2.61 13.83 -4.59
N GLU A 33 -2.57 13.22 -5.78
CA GLU A 33 -3.57 12.23 -6.21
C GLU A 33 -3.58 11.00 -5.30
N ALA A 34 -2.41 10.45 -4.98
CA ALA A 34 -2.27 9.35 -4.04
C ALA A 34 -2.86 9.68 -2.67
N SER A 35 -2.60 10.90 -2.18
CA SER A 35 -3.14 11.39 -0.91
C SER A 35 -4.66 11.51 -0.95
N LEU A 36 -5.21 12.11 -2.01
CA LEU A 36 -6.67 12.22 -2.19
C LEU A 36 -7.32 10.85 -2.30
N ARG A 37 -6.73 9.90 -3.03
CA ARG A 37 -7.26 8.55 -3.22
C ARG A 37 -7.24 7.72 -1.94
N LEU A 38 -6.12 7.70 -1.23
CA LEU A 38 -5.93 6.83 -0.06
C LEU A 38 -6.50 7.42 1.23
N ILE A 39 -6.37 8.73 1.39
CA ILE A 39 -6.68 9.43 2.64
C ILE A 39 -7.98 10.26 2.52
N GLY A 40 -8.47 10.49 1.31
CA GLY A 40 -9.71 11.25 1.03
C GLY A 40 -9.54 12.78 1.10
N LYS A 41 -8.33 13.26 1.41
CA LYS A 41 -7.97 14.68 1.47
C LYS A 41 -6.44 14.83 1.36
N LYS A 42 -5.96 16.05 1.18
CA LYS A 42 -4.53 16.37 1.27
C LYS A 42 -4.01 16.04 2.68
N GLY A 43 -3.27 14.94 2.78
CA GLY A 43 -2.66 14.45 4.00
C GLY A 43 -1.48 15.31 4.44
N THR A 44 -1.09 15.19 5.70
CA THR A 44 0.16 15.77 6.17
C THR A 44 1.29 14.84 5.75
N CYS A 45 2.22 15.36 4.95
CA CYS A 45 3.34 14.59 4.43
C CYS A 45 4.67 15.10 5.01
N THR A 46 5.58 14.19 5.28
CA THR A 46 6.94 14.49 5.71
C THR A 46 7.91 13.65 4.89
N SER A 47 8.81 14.30 4.18
CA SER A 47 9.86 13.63 3.41
C SER A 47 10.94 13.06 4.34
N ASN A 48 11.60 12.00 3.89
CA ASN A 48 12.87 11.59 4.50
C ASN A 48 13.97 12.64 4.20
N ASN A 49 15.16 12.52 4.80
CA ASN A 49 16.18 13.57 4.64
C ASN A 49 16.73 13.68 3.21
N SER A 50 16.66 12.60 2.41
CA SER A 50 17.07 12.61 1.00
C SER A 50 15.96 13.03 0.04
N GLU A 51 14.74 13.31 0.53
CA GLU A 51 13.56 13.66 -0.26
C GLU A 51 13.13 12.62 -1.31
N THR A 52 13.65 11.39 -1.20
CA THR A 52 13.33 10.28 -2.12
C THR A 52 12.02 9.60 -1.76
N TYR A 53 11.58 9.72 -0.51
CA TYR A 53 10.35 9.14 -0.01
C TYR A 53 9.55 10.15 0.81
N SER A 54 8.23 10.09 0.71
CA SER A 54 7.31 10.87 1.53
C SER A 54 6.42 9.96 2.37
N LEU A 55 6.40 10.20 3.68
CA LEU A 55 5.46 9.58 4.61
C LEU A 55 4.26 10.51 4.75
N CYS A 56 3.08 10.07 4.34
CA CYS A 56 1.86 10.85 4.42
C CYS A 56 0.86 10.19 5.37
N TYR A 57 0.17 11.00 6.16
CA TYR A 57 -0.79 10.49 7.14
C TYR A 57 -1.98 11.42 7.36
N ILE A 58 -3.03 10.84 7.94
CA ILE A 58 -4.19 11.53 8.50
C ILE A 58 -4.47 11.00 9.90
N HIS A 59 -4.89 11.90 10.77
CA HIS A 59 -5.53 11.54 12.01
C HIS A 59 -7.05 11.65 11.86
N LYS A 60 -7.76 10.57 12.14
CA LYS A 60 -9.21 10.55 12.32
C LYS A 60 -9.49 10.23 13.77
N THR A 61 -10.56 10.80 14.33
CA THR A 61 -11.02 10.44 15.67
C THR A 61 -12.40 9.80 15.53
N GLU A 62 -12.52 8.54 15.92
CA GLU A 62 -13.77 7.79 15.90
C GLU A 62 -13.99 7.17 17.28
N ASN A 63 -15.14 7.45 17.92
CA ASN A 63 -15.49 6.92 19.23
C ASN A 63 -14.39 7.12 20.30
N ASN A 64 -13.79 8.30 20.36
CA ASN A 64 -12.66 8.66 21.24
C ASN A 64 -11.35 7.86 20.98
N VAL A 65 -11.25 7.14 19.88
CA VAL A 65 -10.05 6.45 19.44
C VAL A 65 -9.41 7.23 18.30
N LYS A 66 -8.10 7.50 18.39
CA LYS A 66 -7.35 8.09 17.28
C LYS A 66 -7.02 7.00 16.27
N LEU A 67 -7.59 7.09 15.08
CA LEU A 67 -7.21 6.28 13.94
C LEU A 67 -6.15 7.05 13.15
N VAL A 68 -5.09 6.35 12.77
CA VAL A 68 -4.09 6.85 11.86
C VAL A 68 -4.08 5.95 10.64
N GLU A 69 -4.28 6.57 9.49
CA GLU A 69 -4.05 5.97 8.18
C GLU A 69 -2.84 6.67 7.59
N PHE A 70 -1.87 5.91 7.09
CA PHE A 70 -0.67 6.45 6.51
C PHE A 70 -0.15 5.59 5.36
N PHE A 71 0.64 6.21 4.50
CA PHE A 71 1.31 5.54 3.40
C PHE A 71 2.70 6.13 3.16
N ILE A 72 3.55 5.35 2.49
CA ILE A 72 4.87 5.80 2.04
C ILE A 72 4.84 5.86 0.51
N TYR A 73 5.24 7.00 -0.02
CA TYR A 73 5.29 7.28 -1.45
C TYR A 73 6.75 7.41 -1.90
N ASP A 74 7.08 6.72 -2.99
CA ASP A 74 8.35 6.77 -3.70
C ASP A 74 8.27 7.90 -4.73
N VAL A 75 9.03 8.97 -4.47
CA VAL A 75 8.96 10.22 -5.23
C VAL A 75 9.47 10.04 -6.64
N GLU A 76 10.58 9.32 -6.79
CA GLU A 76 11.22 9.08 -8.09
C GLU A 76 10.33 8.22 -8.99
N ASN A 77 9.75 7.15 -8.42
CA ASN A 77 8.94 6.21 -9.18
C ASN A 77 7.45 6.58 -9.21
N SER A 78 7.07 7.70 -8.58
CA SER A 78 5.70 8.19 -8.46
C SER A 78 4.68 7.10 -8.10
N LYS A 79 4.94 6.40 -6.99
CA LYS A 79 4.10 5.27 -6.56
C LYS A 79 4.05 5.11 -5.05
N VAL A 80 2.92 4.61 -4.56
CA VAL A 80 2.79 4.18 -3.17
C VAL A 80 3.48 2.82 -3.00
N ILE A 81 4.35 2.71 -2.01
CA ILE A 81 5.14 1.48 -1.74
C ILE A 81 4.76 0.80 -0.43
N TYR A 82 3.97 1.46 0.42
CA TYR A 82 3.49 0.92 1.68
C TYR A 82 2.25 1.66 2.14
N GLU A 83 1.29 0.93 2.69
CA GLU A 83 0.04 1.46 3.24
C GLU A 83 -0.24 0.76 4.56
N SER A 84 -0.69 1.52 5.57
CA SER A 84 -1.07 0.95 6.85
C SER A 84 -2.08 1.81 7.58
N LYS A 85 -2.83 1.16 8.46
CA LYS A 85 -3.83 1.80 9.32
C LYS A 85 -3.78 1.20 10.71
N GLY A 86 -3.92 2.03 11.72
CA GLY A 86 -3.91 1.56 13.10
C GLY A 86 -4.61 2.50 14.09
N LYS A 87 -5.02 1.91 15.20
CA LYS A 87 -5.58 2.61 16.35
C LYS A 87 -4.45 3.04 17.28
N ASN A 88 -4.41 4.32 17.60
CA ASN A 88 -3.49 4.93 18.54
C ASN A 88 -2.02 4.60 18.21
N ILE A 89 -1.64 4.79 16.94
CA ILE A 89 -0.26 4.64 16.47
C ILE A 89 0.28 5.96 15.94
N ASN A 90 1.60 6.05 15.82
CA ASN A 90 2.33 7.10 15.12
C ASN A 90 3.32 6.46 14.14
N ALA A 91 3.53 7.11 13.00
CA ALA A 91 4.54 6.73 12.03
C ALA A 91 5.51 7.91 11.85
N SER A 92 6.81 7.64 11.83
CA SER A 92 7.84 8.66 11.65
C SER A 92 9.10 8.08 11.03
N TRP A 93 9.82 8.86 10.23
CA TRP A 93 11.14 8.50 9.75
C TRP A 93 12.11 8.29 10.91
N LEU A 94 12.83 7.16 10.90
CA LEU A 94 13.98 6.89 11.77
C LEU A 94 15.28 7.33 11.08
N ASN A 95 15.35 7.09 9.77
CA ASN A 95 16.44 7.51 8.88
C ASN A 95 15.90 7.57 7.43
N ASN A 96 16.76 7.59 6.42
CA ASN A 96 16.36 7.69 5.03
C ASN A 96 15.62 6.47 4.48
N GLU A 97 15.75 5.32 5.12
CA GLU A 97 15.24 4.04 4.61
C GLU A 97 14.21 3.40 5.54
N GLU A 98 14.11 3.87 6.77
CA GLU A 98 13.33 3.20 7.82
C GLU A 98 12.27 4.12 8.40
N VAL A 99 11.03 3.61 8.42
CA VAL A 99 9.90 4.23 9.12
C VAL A 99 9.62 3.44 10.39
N LYS A 100 9.64 4.14 11.52
CA LYS A 100 9.23 3.61 12.81
C LYS A 100 7.71 3.78 12.96
N ILE A 101 7.02 2.68 13.25
CA ILE A 101 5.58 2.64 13.53
C ILE A 101 5.42 2.22 14.98
N GLN A 102 4.90 3.11 15.83
CA GLN A 102 4.85 2.87 17.28
C GLN A 102 3.49 3.22 17.87
N PRO A 103 3.08 2.56 18.96
CA PRO A 103 1.95 2.99 19.79
C PRO A 103 2.08 4.46 20.25
N LEU A 104 0.95 5.16 20.38
CA LEU A 104 0.87 6.42 21.11
C LEU A 104 0.97 6.16 22.61
N ILE A 105 1.85 6.89 23.28
CA ILE A 105 2.09 6.75 24.72
C ILE A 105 0.79 7.00 25.50
N GLY A 106 0.48 6.11 26.45
CA GLY A 106 -0.69 6.22 27.31
C GLY A 106 -2.01 5.79 26.65
N MET A 107 -1.99 5.27 25.42
CA MET A 107 -3.18 4.77 24.74
C MET A 107 -3.04 3.28 24.41
N PRO A 108 -4.08 2.47 24.65
CA PRO A 108 -4.08 1.07 24.22
C PRO A 108 -4.14 1.01 22.69
N THR A 109 -3.31 0.17 22.08
CA THR A 109 -3.38 -0.11 20.63
C THR A 109 -4.48 -1.12 20.33
N GLY A 110 -4.94 -1.13 19.08
CA GLY A 110 -5.97 -2.08 18.63
C GLY A 110 -5.54 -3.54 18.68
N ASP A 111 -4.23 -3.81 18.63
CA ASP A 111 -3.64 -5.16 18.63
C ASP A 111 -3.01 -5.53 19.99
N GLY A 112 -3.07 -4.64 20.98
CA GLY A 112 -2.48 -4.82 22.31
C GLY A 112 -0.94 -4.82 22.32
N THR A 113 -0.28 -4.58 21.18
CA THR A 113 1.18 -4.56 21.12
C THR A 113 1.73 -3.26 21.70
N LYS A 114 2.77 -3.39 22.53
CA LYS A 114 3.52 -2.25 23.09
C LYS A 114 4.81 -1.96 22.32
N ASP A 115 5.21 -2.88 21.45
CA ASP A 115 6.42 -2.77 20.66
C ASP A 115 6.20 -1.87 19.44
N TYR A 116 7.28 -1.26 18.97
CA TYR A 116 7.29 -0.58 17.68
C TYR A 116 7.71 -1.55 16.57
N LYS A 117 7.23 -1.28 15.36
CA LYS A 117 7.65 -1.93 14.13
C LYS A 117 8.57 -0.98 13.36
N ILE A 118 9.47 -1.54 12.58
CA ILE A 118 10.28 -0.82 11.61
C ILE A 118 9.91 -1.34 10.23
N TYR A 119 9.58 -0.44 9.32
CA TYR A 119 9.44 -0.76 7.90
C TYR A 119 10.64 -0.19 7.14
N ASN A 120 11.38 -1.05 6.43
CA ASN A 120 12.49 -0.65 5.58
C ASN A 120 12.02 -0.53 4.12
N VAL A 121 12.08 0.67 3.54
CA VAL A 121 11.53 1.01 2.21
C VAL A 121 12.28 0.35 1.06
N ILE A 122 13.56 0.04 1.24
CA ILE A 122 14.41 -0.60 0.23
C ILE A 122 14.10 -2.09 0.14
N SER A 123 14.15 -2.78 1.28
CA SER A 123 13.89 -4.22 1.37
C SER A 123 12.40 -4.58 1.36
N LYS A 124 11.52 -3.60 1.60
CA LYS A 124 10.07 -3.75 1.74
C LYS A 124 9.66 -4.76 2.81
N LYS A 125 10.41 -4.78 3.92
CA LYS A 125 10.18 -5.70 5.04
C LYS A 125 9.83 -4.95 6.32
N GLU A 126 8.90 -5.52 7.08
CA GLU A 126 8.66 -5.13 8.46
C GLU A 126 9.52 -5.97 9.39
N SER A 127 10.01 -5.37 10.46
CA SER A 127 10.68 -6.05 11.56
C SER A 127 10.19 -5.51 12.91
N THR A 128 10.29 -6.35 13.94
CA THR A 128 10.18 -5.91 15.33
C THR A 128 11.57 -6.01 15.96
N PRO A 129 12.04 -4.98 16.68
CA PRO A 129 13.37 -4.96 17.29
C PRO A 129 13.61 -6.11 18.28
N ASN A 130 12.54 -6.68 18.82
CA ASN A 130 12.57 -7.70 19.86
C ASN A 130 12.22 -9.11 19.36
N SER A 131 12.00 -9.33 18.06
CA SER A 131 11.93 -10.70 17.53
C SER A 131 13.34 -11.29 17.52
N LYS A 132 13.74 -11.87 18.66
CA LYS A 132 14.91 -12.74 18.73
C LYS A 132 14.68 -13.91 17.75
N PRO A 133 15.66 -14.30 16.93
CA PRO A 133 15.55 -15.50 16.10
C PRO A 133 15.31 -16.76 16.94
#